data_AF-A0A2N0QHS9-F1
#
_entry.id   AF-A0A2N0QHS9-F1
#
_cell.length_a   1.000
_cell.length_b   1.000
_cell.length_c   1.000
_cell.angle_alpha   90.00
_cell.angle_beta   90.00
_cell.angle_gamma   90.00
#
_symmetry.space_group_name_H-M   'P 1'
#
loop_
_entity.id
_entity.type
_entity.pdbx_description
1 polymer ?
#
loop_
_entity_poly.entity_id
_entity_poly.type
_entity_poly.pdbx_seq_one_letter_code
_entity_poly.pdbx_strand_id
1 'polypeptide(L)' 'QPTIVHDVKAVRKDKEAALIAHKSQTAWMMEETIHRVEEGKPMSDSWFNIESYYLYTFND' A
#
# COMPACT_ATOMS: atom_id res chain seq x y z
N GLN A 1 11.96 10.99 6.21
CA GLN A 1 11.63 9.66 6.75
C GLN A 1 10.21 9.72 7.31
N PRO A 2 9.34 8.72 7.07
CA PRO A 2 8.00 8.70 7.64
C PRO A 2 8.03 8.68 9.16
N THR A 3 7.05 9.33 9.79
CA THR A 3 6.93 9.38 11.25
C THR A 3 6.43 8.05 11.80
N ILE A 4 5.54 7.39 11.07
CA ILE A 4 4.96 6.09 11.43
C ILE A 4 5.09 5.17 10.23
N VAL A 5 5.57 3.95 10.48
CA VAL A 5 5.58 2.84 9.53
C VAL A 5 4.77 1.71 10.12
N HIS A 6 3.73 1.26 9.41
CA HIS A 6 2.76 0.29 9.90
C HIS A 6 2.70 -0.94 9.00
N ASP A 7 2.87 -2.14 9.56
CA ASP A 7 2.67 -3.41 8.84
C ASP A 7 1.17 -3.74 8.81
N VAL A 8 0.60 -3.73 7.61
CA VAL A 8 -0.82 -3.96 7.34
C VAL A 8 -1.10 -5.36 6.76
N LYS A 9 -0.13 -6.30 6.79
CA LYS A 9 -0.32 -7.65 6.24
C LYS A 9 -1.55 -8.37 6.80
N ALA A 10 -1.85 -8.14 8.08
CA ALA A 10 -3.00 -8.74 8.75
C ALA A 10 -4.35 -8.37 8.10
N VAL A 11 -4.44 -7.17 7.50
CA VAL A 11 -5.66 -6.63 6.87
C VAL A 11 -5.52 -6.48 5.35
N ARG A 12 -4.47 -7.05 4.75
CA ARG A 12 -4.17 -6.94 3.31
C ARG A 12 -5.32 -7.43 2.44
N LYS A 13 -6.00 -8.51 2.84
CA LYS A 13 -7.12 -9.07 2.08
C LYS A 13 -8.31 -8.10 2.03
N ASP A 14 -8.59 -7.42 3.14
CA ASP A 14 -9.67 -6.43 3.20
C ASP A 14 -9.32 -5.21 2.35
N LYS A 15 -8.05 -4.79 2.38
CA LYS A 15 -7.51 -3.75 1.49
C LYS A 15 -7.64 -4.14 0.02
N GLU A 16 -7.31 -5.38 -0.35
CA GLU A 16 -7.47 -5.89 -1.71
C GLU A 16 -8.94 -5.85 -2.16
N ALA A 17 -9.86 -6.32 -1.31
CA ALA A 17 -11.29 -6.29 -1.59
C ALA A 17 -11.82 -4.86 -1.77
N ALA A 18 -11.37 -3.92 -0.94
CA ALA A 18 -11.72 -2.50 -1.06
C ALA A 18 -11.23 -1.91 -2.39
N LEU A 19 -9.98 -2.20 -2.79
CA LEU A 19 -9.47 -1.74 -4.09
C LEU A 19 -10.29 -2.34 -5.25
N ILE A 20 -10.62 -3.63 -5.20
CA ILE A 20 -11.44 -4.29 -6.24
C ILE A 20 -12.84 -3.64 -6.34
N ALA A 21 -13.46 -3.30 -5.20
CA ALA A 21 -14.76 -2.62 -5.19
C ALA A 21 -14.72 -1.26 -5.91
N HIS A 22 -13.58 -0.58 -5.88
CA HIS A 22 -13.34 0.72 -6.53
C HIS A 22 -12.50 0.62 -7.81
N LYS A 23 -12.59 -0.52 -8.52
CA LYS A 23 -11.74 -0.87 -9.68
C LYS A 23 -11.57 0.25 -10.73
N SER A 24 -12.60 1.05 -10.99
CA SER A 24 -12.52 2.15 -11.97
C SER A 24 -11.44 3.19 -11.63
N GLN A 25 -11.04 3.29 -10.36
CA GLN A 25 -10.03 4.22 -9.87
C GLN A 25 -8.70 3.54 -9.50
N THR A 26 -8.76 2.25 -9.13
CA THR A 26 -7.67 1.54 -8.44
C THR A 26 -7.10 0.35 -9.22
N ALA A 27 -7.65 0.00 -10.40
CA ALA A 27 -7.19 -1.16 -11.17
C ALA A 27 -5.68 -1.16 -11.42
N TRP A 28 -5.11 -0.01 -11.77
CA TRP A 28 -3.68 0.17 -12.02
C TRP A 28 -2.81 -0.13 -10.79
N MET A 29 -3.33 0.08 -9.57
CA MET A 29 -2.58 -0.19 -8.33
C MET A 29 -2.38 -1.70 -8.13
N MET A 30 -3.36 -2.50 -8.57
CA MET A 30 -3.27 -3.96 -8.54
C MET A 30 -2.31 -4.47 -9.61
N GLU A 31 -2.36 -3.90 -10.82
CA GLU A 31 -1.43 -4.22 -11.90
C GLU A 31 0.02 -3.89 -11.50
N GLU A 32 0.27 -2.73 -10.88
CA GLU A 32 1.59 -2.39 -10.35
C GLU A 32 2.09 -3.42 -9.33
N THR A 33 1.20 -3.88 -8.45
CA THR A 33 1.52 -4.88 -7.44
C THR A 33 1.91 -6.22 -8.08
N ILE A 34 1.21 -6.63 -9.14
CA ILE A 34 1.51 -7.85 -9.91
C ILE A 34 2.87 -7.71 -10.61
N HIS A 35 3.12 -6.60 -11.29
CA HIS A 35 4.39 -6.36 -11.99
C HIS A 35 5.60 -6.37 -11.04
N ARG A 36 5.47 -5.85 -9.81
CA ARG A 36 6.54 -5.94 -8.81
C ARG A 36 6.89 -7.39 -8.45
N VAL A 37 5.90 -8.27 -8.37
CA VAL A 37 6.12 -9.71 -8.14
C VAL A 37 6.85 -10.32 -9.33
N GLU A 38 6.44 -9.99 -10.55
CA GLU A 38 7.08 -10.47 -11.79
C GLU A 38 8.54 -10.01 -11.94
N GLU A 39 8.85 -8.79 -11.51
CA GLU A 39 10.21 -8.23 -11.47
C GLU A 39 11.08 -8.81 -10.35
N GLY A 40 10.57 -9.77 -9.57
CA GLY A 40 11.28 -10.40 -8.45
C GLY A 40 11.52 -9.44 -7.28
N LYS A 41 10.82 -8.31 -7.22
CA LYS A 41 10.93 -7.37 -6.11
C LYS A 41 10.19 -7.93 -4.90
N PRO A 42 10.80 -7.91 -3.70
CA PRO A 42 10.18 -8.43 -2.51
C PRO A 42 8.93 -7.61 -2.18
N MET A 43 7.79 -8.30 -2.06
CA MET A 43 6.54 -7.68 -1.65
C MET A 43 6.55 -7.22 -0.19
N SER A 44 7.48 -7.71 0.63
CA SER A 44 7.54 -7.43 2.07
C SER A 44 7.52 -5.93 2.39
N ASP A 45 8.09 -5.10 1.52
CA ASP A 45 8.31 -3.68 1.76
C ASP A 45 7.42 -2.79 0.86
N SER A 46 6.46 -3.38 0.15
CA SER A 46 5.56 -2.62 -0.70
C SER A 46 4.54 -1.84 0.12
N TRP A 47 3.97 -0.79 -0.48
CA TRP A 47 2.83 -0.05 0.08
C TRP A 47 1.63 -0.94 0.40
N PHE A 48 1.53 -2.11 -0.26
CA PHE A 48 0.44 -3.05 -0.07
C PHE A 48 0.55 -3.79 1.27
N ASN A 49 1.76 -3.94 1.79
CA ASN A 49 2.05 -4.60 3.06
C ASN A 49 2.51 -3.64 4.16
N ILE A 50 3.14 -2.53 3.81
CA ILE A 50 3.68 -1.53 4.73
C ILE A 50 3.16 -0.16 4.35
N GLU A 51 2.52 0.54 5.28
CA GLU A 51 2.05 1.92 5.06
C GLU A 51 2.90 2.92 5.84
N SER A 52 3.13 4.09 5.24
CA SER A 52 3.96 5.16 5.78
C SER A 52 3.13 6.41 5.99
N TYR A 53 3.14 6.95 7.22
CA TYR A 53 2.40 8.15 7.58
C TYR A 53 3.36 9.25 8.06
N TYR A 54 3.03 10.48 7.69
CA TYR A 54 3.78 11.68 8.06
C TYR A 54 2.90 12.53 8.98
N LEU A 55 3.38 12.78 10.19
CA LEU A 55 2.71 13.69 11.11
C LEU A 55 3.20 15.10 10.85
N TYR A 56 2.28 16.02 10.61
CA TYR A 56 2.56 17.44 10.44
C TYR A 56 1.98 18.21 11.63
N THR A 57 2.82 19.05 12.23
CA THR A 57 2.41 20.06 13.20
C THR A 57 2.60 21.42 12.56
N PHE A 58 1.54 22.21 12.49
CA PHE A 58 1.64 23.61 12.11
C PHE A 58 2.08 24.40 13.34
N ASN A 59 3.22 25.07 13.25
CA ASN A 59 3.62 26.07 14.22
C ASN A 59 3.24 27.41 13.61
N ASP A 60 2.27 28.09 14.21
CA ASP A 60 1.90 29.46 13.86
C ASP A 60 3.03 30.45 14.21
#